data_AF-A0AAV4B8E9-F1
#
_entry.id   AF-A0AAV4B8E9-F1
#
_cell.length_a   1.000
_cell.length_b   1.000
_cell.length_c   1.000
_cell.angle_alpha   90.00
_cell.angle_beta   90.00
_cell.angle_gamma   90.00
#
_symmetry.space_group_name_H-M   'P 1'
#
loop_
_entity.id
_entity.type
_entity.pdbx_description
1 polymer ?
#
loop_
_entity_poly.entity_id
_entity_poly.type
_entity_poly.pdbx_seq_one_letter_code
_entity_poly.pdbx_strand_id
1 'polypeptide(L)'
;MNLGANASLATIMAKFKSVHGPILSLNTVMATIYSMKQAETEDAGSFVQRLEDTAHQAVTLGRVEQKELNALLKEAFCAGLKPQTKLATGFLLENKALTFDQLSLKVKRREKELKVATTAQVHAAQTTEIAELRSQEAQLTAEIRALKQTSSHSLAATHYNHVNSFTSATSARNLFVPRASVPTSARPNLTWTEPNRSRSPTTCFRCGQPGYIARGYRNQPMRSKPLNSNRPVEEGNPQAATRPALSGHRR
;
A
#
# COMPACT_ATOMS: atom_id res chain seq x y z
N MET A 1 11.42 51.44 -15.81
CA MET A 1 11.38 50.58 -17.02
C MET A 1 11.40 51.49 -18.24
N ASN A 2 12.58 51.82 -18.78
CA ASN A 2 12.65 52.76 -19.90
C ASN A 2 12.72 51.96 -21.20
N LEU A 3 11.58 51.84 -21.88
CA LEU A 3 11.51 51.47 -23.28
C LEU A 3 11.33 52.79 -24.04
N GLY A 4 12.15 53.04 -25.07
CA GLY A 4 12.04 54.27 -25.87
C GLY A 4 10.71 54.31 -26.62
N ALA A 5 10.30 55.49 -27.08
CA ALA A 5 9.03 55.71 -27.80
C ALA A 5 8.86 54.80 -29.04
N ASN A 6 9.96 54.31 -29.61
CA ASN A 6 9.98 53.44 -30.79
C ASN A 6 10.23 51.96 -30.45
N ALA A 7 10.00 51.52 -29.21
CA ALA A 7 10.18 50.12 -28.84
C ALA A 7 9.15 49.24 -29.55
N SER A 8 9.64 48.23 -30.28
CA SER A 8 8.76 47.26 -30.94
C SER A 8 7.97 46.43 -29.91
N LEU A 9 6.79 45.93 -30.31
CA LEU A 9 5.98 45.04 -29.47
C LEU A 9 6.79 43.82 -28.99
N ALA A 10 7.67 43.28 -29.82
CA ALA A 10 8.54 42.17 -29.46
C ALA A 10 9.49 42.56 -28.30
N THR A 11 10.06 43.76 -28.33
CA THR A 11 10.92 44.29 -27.26
C THR A 11 10.14 44.51 -25.96
N ILE A 12 8.91 45.02 -26.06
CA ILE A 12 8.02 45.21 -24.90
C ILE A 12 7.71 43.85 -24.26
N MET A 13 7.30 42.87 -25.07
CA MET A 13 7.00 41.51 -24.59
C MET A 13 8.25 40.81 -24.02
N ALA A 14 9.42 41.00 -24.61
CA ALA A 14 10.68 40.48 -24.09
C ALA A 14 11.03 41.08 -22.72
N LYS A 15 10.87 42.40 -22.54
CA LYS A 15 11.04 43.02 -21.21
C LYS A 15 9.99 42.56 -20.21
N PHE A 16 8.72 42.42 -20.61
CA PHE A 16 7.68 41.89 -19.73
C PHE A 16 8.01 40.47 -19.26
N LYS A 17 8.46 39.60 -20.17
CA LYS A 17 8.96 38.27 -19.82
C LYS A 17 10.22 38.33 -18.95
N SER A 18 11.09 39.31 -19.14
CA SER A 18 12.28 39.47 -18.29
C SER A 18 11.95 39.96 -16.86
N VAL A 19 10.93 40.80 -16.69
CA VAL A 19 10.57 41.41 -15.40
C VAL A 19 9.57 40.55 -14.63
N HIS A 20 8.60 39.98 -15.33
CA HIS A 20 7.49 39.21 -14.75
C HIS A 20 7.55 37.72 -15.08
N GLY A 21 8.50 37.29 -15.90
CA GLY A 21 8.72 35.87 -16.12
C GLY A 21 9.13 35.20 -14.81
N PRO A 22 8.84 33.89 -14.67
CA PRO A 22 9.29 33.14 -13.52
C PRO A 22 10.81 33.28 -13.40
N ILE A 23 11.28 33.86 -12.29
CA ILE A 23 12.70 33.87 -11.90
C ILE A 23 13.05 32.48 -11.37
N LEU A 24 12.74 31.45 -12.16
CA LEU A 24 13.19 30.11 -11.87
C LEU A 24 14.65 30.08 -12.26
N SER A 25 15.48 30.02 -11.24
CA SER A 25 16.88 29.75 -11.46
C SER A 25 16.97 28.43 -12.20
N LEU A 26 17.90 28.39 -13.11
CA LEU A 26 18.09 27.28 -13.99
C LEU A 26 18.34 25.95 -13.25
N ASN A 27 19.09 26.01 -12.14
CA ASN A 27 19.33 24.86 -11.27
C ASN A 27 18.04 24.42 -10.56
N THR A 28 17.15 25.37 -10.24
CA THR A 28 15.85 25.09 -9.65
C THR A 28 14.99 24.27 -10.59
N VAL A 29 14.97 24.55 -11.89
CA VAL A 29 14.16 23.78 -12.85
C VAL A 29 14.63 22.33 -12.93
N MET A 30 15.93 22.08 -13.09
CA MET A 30 16.47 20.71 -13.13
C MET A 30 16.23 19.96 -11.81
N ALA A 31 16.46 20.62 -10.67
CA ALA A 31 16.15 20.03 -9.37
C ALA A 31 14.66 19.71 -9.23
N THR A 32 13.77 20.55 -9.78
CA THR A 32 12.32 20.32 -9.81
C THR A 32 11.99 19.10 -10.65
N ILE A 33 12.59 18.93 -11.83
CA ILE A 33 12.38 17.77 -12.71
C ILE A 33 12.71 16.47 -11.98
N TYR A 34 13.90 16.36 -11.36
CA TYR A 34 14.33 15.14 -10.68
C TYR A 34 13.64 14.88 -9.34
N SER A 35 13.12 15.91 -8.68
CA SER A 35 12.35 15.78 -7.43
C SER A 35 10.85 15.59 -7.66
N MET A 36 10.38 15.75 -8.90
CA MET A 36 8.97 15.63 -9.22
C MET A 36 8.47 14.20 -9.01
N LYS A 37 7.39 14.08 -8.25
CA LYS A 37 6.70 12.82 -8.02
C LYS A 37 5.24 12.94 -8.42
N GLN A 38 4.70 11.83 -8.90
CA GLN A 38 3.27 11.68 -9.17
C GLN A 38 2.51 11.73 -7.83
N ALA A 39 1.62 12.71 -7.67
CA ALA A 39 0.85 12.88 -6.43
C ALA A 39 -0.21 11.78 -6.26
N GLU A 40 -0.61 11.44 -5.04
CA GLU A 40 -1.49 10.29 -4.73
C GLU A 40 -2.82 10.30 -5.49
N THR A 41 -3.41 11.46 -5.71
CA THR A 41 -4.66 11.65 -6.45
C THR A 41 -4.46 11.89 -7.95
N GLU A 42 -3.22 12.17 -8.38
CA GLU A 42 -2.87 12.50 -9.76
C GLU A 42 -2.75 11.24 -10.62
N ASP A 43 -3.33 11.26 -11.82
CA ASP A 43 -3.15 10.20 -12.80
C ASP A 43 -1.82 10.35 -13.56
N ALA A 44 -1.34 9.27 -14.17
CA ALA A 44 -0.11 9.31 -14.97
C ALA A 44 -0.22 10.28 -16.17
N GLY A 45 -1.43 10.57 -16.66
CA GLY A 45 -1.69 11.58 -17.67
C GLY A 45 -1.26 12.98 -17.24
N SER A 46 -1.85 13.46 -16.15
CA SER A 46 -1.55 14.78 -15.59
C SER A 46 -0.10 14.91 -15.16
N PHE A 47 0.48 13.85 -14.58
CA PHE A 47 1.89 13.84 -14.19
C PHE A 47 2.84 13.99 -15.39
N VAL A 48 2.57 13.28 -16.49
CA VAL A 48 3.35 13.40 -17.74
C VAL A 48 3.30 14.83 -18.26
N GLN A 49 2.12 15.44 -18.33
CA GLN A 49 1.96 16.80 -18.83
C GLN A 49 2.76 17.81 -17.98
N ARG A 50 2.64 17.71 -16.65
CA ARG A 50 3.40 18.57 -15.72
C ARG A 50 4.92 18.40 -15.85
N LEU A 51 5.36 17.18 -16.08
CA LEU A 51 6.77 16.87 -16.30
C LEU A 51 7.27 17.42 -17.64
N GLU A 52 6.51 17.27 -18.72
CA GLU A 52 6.79 17.82 -20.05
C GLU A 52 6.86 19.34 -20.01
N ASP A 53 5.89 20.01 -19.38
CA ASP A 53 5.87 21.47 -19.23
C ASP A 53 7.13 21.98 -18.54
N THR A 54 7.56 21.30 -17.48
CA THR A 54 8.78 21.67 -16.73
C THR A 54 10.05 21.38 -17.53
N ALA A 55 10.08 20.27 -18.28
CA ALA A 55 11.22 19.94 -19.13
C ALA A 55 11.35 20.88 -20.33
N HIS A 56 10.24 21.31 -20.94
CA HIS A 56 10.24 22.33 -21.99
C HIS A 56 10.72 23.69 -21.50
N GLN A 57 10.44 24.04 -20.24
CA GLN A 57 11.06 25.22 -19.61
C GLN A 57 12.59 25.08 -19.54
N ALA A 58 13.11 23.89 -19.19
CA ALA A 58 14.56 23.64 -19.16
C ALA A 58 15.22 23.74 -20.56
N VAL A 59 14.51 23.29 -21.61
CA VAL A 59 14.95 23.46 -23.02
C VAL A 59 14.95 24.94 -23.40
N THR A 60 13.89 25.67 -23.05
CA THR A 60 13.78 27.11 -23.34
C THR A 60 14.88 27.92 -22.67
N LEU A 61 15.34 27.49 -21.49
CA LEU A 61 16.48 28.07 -20.78
C LEU A 61 17.86 27.59 -21.29
N GLY A 62 17.89 26.72 -22.31
CA GLY A 62 19.10 26.28 -22.99
C GLY A 62 19.97 25.28 -22.20
N ARG A 63 19.38 24.45 -21.33
CA ARG A 63 20.14 23.47 -20.53
C ARG A 63 20.02 22.03 -20.95
N VAL A 64 18.92 21.72 -21.59
CA VAL A 64 18.65 20.39 -22.07
C VAL A 64 18.59 20.52 -23.58
N GLU A 65 19.46 19.79 -24.27
CA GLU A 65 19.35 19.71 -25.71
C GLU A 65 18.05 18.98 -26.07
N GLN A 66 17.41 19.37 -27.17
CA GLN A 66 16.19 18.70 -27.64
C GLN A 66 16.40 17.18 -27.86
N LYS A 67 17.64 16.77 -28.17
CA LYS A 67 18.04 15.37 -28.33
C LYS A 67 18.06 14.61 -27.00
N GLU A 68 18.38 15.27 -25.91
CA GLU A 68 18.47 14.70 -24.56
C GLU A 68 17.13 14.71 -23.81
N LEU A 69 16.20 15.57 -24.25
CA LEU A 69 14.88 15.74 -23.63
C LEU A 69 14.14 14.41 -23.42
N ASN A 70 14.14 13.54 -24.42
CA ASN A 70 13.47 12.24 -24.35
C ASN A 70 14.11 11.34 -23.27
N ALA A 71 15.44 11.33 -23.15
CA ALA A 71 16.14 10.55 -22.13
C ALA A 71 15.85 11.09 -20.72
N LEU A 72 15.92 12.41 -20.56
CA LEU A 72 15.60 13.11 -19.31
C LEU A 72 14.17 12.81 -18.85
N LEU A 73 13.19 12.96 -19.76
CA LEU A 73 11.79 12.69 -19.47
C LEU A 73 11.57 11.24 -19.05
N LYS A 74 12.19 10.27 -19.74
CA LYS A 74 12.11 8.86 -19.36
C LYS A 74 12.69 8.61 -17.97
N GLU A 75 13.86 9.14 -17.66
CA GLU A 75 14.50 8.97 -16.36
C GLU A 75 13.65 9.57 -15.24
N ALA A 76 13.28 10.84 -15.37
CA ALA A 76 12.48 11.56 -14.38
C ALA A 76 11.09 10.92 -14.19
N PHE A 77 10.46 10.49 -15.29
CA PHE A 77 9.18 9.79 -15.23
C PHE A 77 9.29 8.46 -14.49
N CYS A 78 10.26 7.62 -14.82
CA CYS A 78 10.51 6.34 -14.14
C CYS A 78 10.82 6.51 -12.64
N ALA A 79 11.51 7.60 -12.27
CA ALA A 79 11.84 7.93 -10.89
C ALA A 79 10.63 8.45 -10.11
N GLY A 80 9.80 9.28 -10.76
CA GLY A 80 8.67 9.98 -10.13
C GLY A 80 7.35 9.22 -10.09
N LEU A 81 7.21 8.09 -10.80
CA LEU A 81 6.00 7.26 -10.78
C LEU A 81 5.67 6.72 -9.37
N LYS A 82 4.36 6.58 -9.10
CA LYS A 82 3.88 5.95 -7.86
C LYS A 82 4.41 4.52 -7.69
N PRO A 83 4.65 4.06 -6.44
CA PRO A 83 5.11 2.70 -6.19
C PRO A 83 4.23 1.61 -6.81
N GLN A 84 2.89 1.74 -6.71
CA GLN A 84 1.95 0.76 -7.26
C GLN A 84 2.03 0.67 -8.79
N THR A 85 2.04 1.83 -9.47
CA THR A 85 2.19 1.90 -10.92
C THR A 85 3.56 1.37 -11.35
N LYS A 86 4.62 1.74 -10.63
CA LYS A 86 6.00 1.32 -10.89
C LYS A 86 6.17 -0.20 -10.79
N LEU A 87 5.56 -0.84 -9.79
CA LEU A 87 5.55 -2.30 -9.65
C LEU A 87 4.84 -2.96 -10.84
N ALA A 88 3.71 -2.42 -11.28
CA ALA A 88 2.94 -2.99 -12.38
C ALA A 88 3.59 -2.75 -13.77
N THR A 89 4.42 -1.72 -13.90
CA THR A 89 5.06 -1.33 -15.16
C THR A 89 6.56 -1.60 -15.18
N GLY A 90 7.14 -2.27 -14.18
CA GLY A 90 8.59 -2.46 -14.06
C GLY A 90 9.25 -2.98 -15.33
N PHE A 91 8.67 -4.02 -15.95
CA PHE A 91 9.14 -4.59 -17.21
C PHE A 91 9.13 -3.62 -18.40
N LEU A 92 8.24 -2.62 -18.39
CA LEU A 92 8.18 -1.58 -19.43
C LEU A 92 9.28 -0.54 -19.23
N LEU A 93 9.62 -0.23 -17.98
CA LEU A 93 10.63 0.77 -17.62
C LEU A 93 12.04 0.29 -17.98
N GLU A 94 12.27 -1.02 -17.98
CA GLU A 94 13.54 -1.63 -18.39
C GLU A 94 13.76 -1.58 -19.91
N ASN A 95 12.70 -1.39 -20.70
CA ASN A 95 12.79 -1.38 -22.15
C ASN A 95 13.32 -0.03 -22.68
N LYS A 96 14.63 0.02 -22.90
CA LYS A 96 15.33 1.22 -23.41
C LYS A 96 14.88 1.64 -24.81
N ALA A 97 14.34 0.74 -25.63
CA ALA A 97 13.96 1.01 -27.01
C ALA A 97 12.70 1.88 -27.17
N LEU A 98 11.87 2.01 -26.14
CA LEU A 98 10.63 2.78 -26.22
C LEU A 98 10.92 4.28 -26.22
N THR A 99 10.20 5.07 -27.03
CA THR A 99 10.21 6.53 -26.85
C THR A 99 9.44 6.92 -25.59
N PHE A 100 9.65 8.13 -25.08
CA PHE A 100 8.87 8.65 -23.95
C PHE A 100 7.36 8.55 -24.18
N ASP A 101 6.88 8.94 -25.37
CA ASP A 101 5.44 8.88 -25.71
C ASP A 101 4.89 7.45 -25.68
N GLN A 102 5.65 6.49 -26.21
CA GLN A 102 5.26 5.09 -26.19
C GLN A 102 5.23 4.53 -24.77
N LEU A 103 6.22 4.91 -23.95
CA LEU A 103 6.28 4.53 -22.54
C LEU A 103 5.08 5.12 -21.77
N SER A 104 4.81 6.42 -21.95
CA SER A 104 3.74 7.13 -21.25
C SER A 104 2.37 6.54 -21.61
N LEU A 105 2.11 6.22 -22.88
CA LEU A 105 0.88 5.57 -23.32
C LEU A 105 0.69 4.19 -22.68
N LYS A 106 1.74 3.37 -22.65
CA LYS A 106 1.68 2.03 -22.04
C LYS A 106 1.43 2.11 -20.53
N VAL A 107 2.09 3.04 -19.84
CA VAL A 107 1.88 3.27 -18.40
C VAL A 107 0.45 3.77 -18.14
N LYS A 108 -0.06 4.74 -18.91
CA LYS A 108 -1.45 5.24 -18.80
C LYS A 108 -2.47 4.12 -18.99
N ARG A 109 -2.24 3.23 -19.97
CA ARG A 109 -3.10 2.05 -20.18
C ARG A 109 -3.07 1.13 -18.96
N ARG A 110 -1.89 0.81 -18.46
CA ARG A 110 -1.74 -0.09 -17.32
C ARG A 110 -2.33 0.48 -16.03
N GLU A 111 -2.19 1.78 -15.81
CA GLU A 111 -2.80 2.44 -14.65
C GLU A 111 -4.33 2.40 -14.69
N LYS A 112 -4.94 2.56 -15.89
CA LYS A 112 -6.39 2.39 -16.05
C LYS A 112 -6.83 0.96 -15.74
N GLU A 113 -6.09 -0.05 -16.21
CA GLU A 113 -6.37 -1.46 -15.89
C GLU A 113 -6.30 -1.74 -14.38
N LEU A 114 -5.32 -1.17 -13.68
CA LEU A 114 -5.20 -1.30 -12.22
C LEU A 114 -6.37 -0.65 -11.47
N LYS A 115 -6.81 0.53 -11.91
CA LYS A 115 -7.98 1.21 -11.33
C LYS A 115 -9.25 0.38 -11.52
N VAL A 116 -9.45 -0.18 -12.70
CA VAL A 116 -10.60 -1.09 -12.96
C VAL A 116 -10.50 -2.35 -12.09
N ALA A 117 -9.32 -2.99 -12.03
CA ALA A 117 -9.13 -4.20 -11.23
C ALA A 117 -9.37 -3.96 -9.73
N THR A 118 -8.90 -2.84 -9.18
CA THR A 118 -9.14 -2.48 -7.78
C THR A 118 -10.61 -2.18 -7.52
N THR A 119 -11.30 -1.44 -8.40
CA THR A 119 -12.75 -1.22 -8.25
C THR A 119 -13.55 -2.53 -8.34
N ALA A 120 -13.17 -3.43 -9.24
CA ALA A 120 -13.81 -4.74 -9.37
C ALA A 120 -13.57 -5.62 -8.13
N GLN A 121 -12.36 -5.60 -7.56
CA GLN A 121 -12.05 -6.30 -6.31
C GLN A 121 -12.80 -5.73 -5.11
N VAL A 122 -12.89 -4.41 -4.99
CA VAL A 122 -13.67 -3.75 -3.94
C VAL A 122 -15.15 -4.08 -4.08
N HIS A 123 -15.69 -4.03 -5.30
CA HIS A 123 -17.07 -4.41 -5.56
C HIS A 123 -17.32 -5.89 -5.25
N ALA A 124 -16.39 -6.79 -5.63
CA ALA A 124 -16.48 -8.22 -5.33
C ALA A 124 -16.47 -8.47 -3.81
N ALA A 125 -15.57 -7.82 -3.07
CA ALA A 125 -15.50 -7.91 -1.62
C ALA A 125 -16.77 -7.35 -0.93
N GLN A 126 -17.31 -6.24 -1.43
CA GLN A 126 -18.59 -5.70 -0.95
C GLN A 126 -19.76 -6.65 -1.26
N THR A 127 -19.79 -7.29 -2.43
CA THR A 127 -20.85 -8.25 -2.75
C THR A 127 -20.79 -9.50 -1.87
N THR A 128 -19.60 -9.96 -1.48
CA THR A 128 -19.47 -11.09 -0.54
C THR A 128 -19.94 -10.70 0.87
N GLU A 129 -19.58 -9.50 1.33
CA GLU A 129 -20.01 -8.99 2.64
C GLU A 129 -21.54 -8.80 2.68
N ILE A 130 -22.13 -8.24 1.63
CA ILE A 130 -23.59 -8.10 1.50
C ILE A 130 -24.28 -9.47 1.46
N ALA A 131 -23.70 -10.47 0.78
CA ALA A 131 -24.25 -11.82 0.74
C ALA A 131 -24.19 -12.51 2.13
N GLU A 132 -23.11 -12.32 2.87
CA GLU A 132 -22.96 -12.83 4.24
C GLU A 132 -23.97 -12.18 5.20
N LEU A 133 -24.13 -10.86 5.13
CA LEU A 133 -25.11 -10.14 5.94
C LEU A 133 -26.55 -10.59 5.66
N ARG A 134 -26.90 -10.82 4.39
CA ARG A 134 -28.22 -11.37 4.02
C ARG A 134 -28.44 -12.79 4.53
N SER A 135 -27.38 -13.62 4.55
CA SER A 135 -27.44 -14.97 5.13
C SER A 135 -27.69 -14.92 6.65
N GLN A 136 -27.01 -14.02 7.36
CA GLN A 136 -27.24 -13.80 8.79
C GLN A 136 -28.65 -13.29 9.08
N GLU A 137 -29.17 -12.37 8.27
CA GLU A 137 -30.55 -11.87 8.40
C GLU A 137 -31.58 -13.00 8.20
N ALA A 138 -31.37 -13.88 7.22
CA ALA A 138 -32.23 -15.03 6.99
C ALA A 138 -32.21 -16.02 8.17
N GLN A 139 -31.03 -16.26 8.78
CA GLN A 139 -30.89 -17.09 9.97
C GLN A 139 -31.62 -16.50 11.17
N LEU A 140 -31.39 -15.21 11.47
CA LEU A 140 -32.07 -14.52 12.58
C LEU A 140 -33.59 -14.49 12.38
N THR A 141 -34.05 -14.30 11.14
CA THR A 141 -35.49 -14.33 10.82
C THR A 141 -36.10 -15.72 11.06
N ALA A 142 -35.36 -16.78 10.74
CA ALA A 142 -35.78 -18.15 11.00
C ALA A 142 -35.83 -18.45 12.51
N GLU A 143 -34.83 -18.00 13.28
CA GLU A 143 -34.80 -18.14 14.74
C GLU A 143 -35.96 -17.40 15.42
N ILE A 144 -36.24 -16.16 15.00
CA ILE A 144 -37.39 -15.39 15.52
C ILE A 144 -38.71 -16.14 15.25
N ARG A 145 -38.85 -16.77 14.07
CA ARG A 145 -40.03 -17.57 13.74
C ARG A 145 -40.14 -18.81 14.63
N ALA A 146 -39.04 -19.52 14.85
CA ALA A 146 -39.01 -20.69 15.73
C ALA A 146 -39.33 -20.33 17.19
N LEU A 147 -38.76 -19.25 17.71
CA LEU A 147 -39.04 -18.73 19.05
C LEU A 147 -40.51 -18.33 19.23
N LYS A 148 -41.13 -17.71 18.21
CA LYS A 148 -42.56 -17.38 18.26
C LYS A 148 -43.44 -18.63 18.32
N GLN A 149 -43.09 -19.70 17.59
CA GLN A 149 -43.81 -20.97 17.62
C GLN A 149 -43.66 -21.69 18.96
N THR A 150 -42.46 -21.73 19.55
CA THR A 150 -42.27 -22.36 20.86
C THR A 150 -42.96 -21.59 21.99
N SER A 151 -42.97 -20.25 21.93
CA SER A 151 -43.69 -19.41 22.89
C SER A 151 -45.21 -19.60 22.83
N SER A 152 -45.81 -19.71 21.64
CA SER A 152 -47.26 -19.96 21.52
C SER A 152 -47.66 -21.36 22.03
N HIS A 153 -46.81 -22.38 21.81
CA HIS A 153 -47.06 -23.72 22.36
C HIS A 153 -46.86 -23.81 23.88
N SER A 154 -45.92 -23.05 24.45
CA SER A 154 -45.69 -22.96 25.89
C SER A 154 -46.89 -22.37 26.65
N LEU A 155 -47.53 -21.33 26.10
CA LEU A 155 -48.71 -20.71 26.70
C LEU A 155 -49.97 -21.58 26.59
N ALA A 156 -50.09 -22.40 25.53
CA ALA A 156 -51.18 -23.36 25.40
C ALA A 156 -51.01 -24.57 26.35
N ALA A 157 -49.78 -25.02 26.61
CA ALA A 157 -49.50 -26.17 27.48
C ALA A 157 -49.57 -25.85 28.99
N THR A 158 -49.39 -24.59 29.40
CA THR A 158 -49.49 -24.20 30.82
C THR A 158 -50.93 -24.05 31.31
N HIS A 159 -51.91 -23.93 30.41
CA HIS A 159 -53.33 -23.78 30.80
C HIS A 159 -54.07 -25.12 31.01
N TYR A 160 -53.45 -26.27 30.70
CA TYR A 160 -54.08 -27.60 30.84
C TYR A 160 -53.58 -28.43 32.04
N ASN A 161 -52.59 -27.98 32.79
CA ASN A 161 -52.00 -28.75 33.91
C ASN A 161 -52.31 -28.20 35.31
N HIS A 162 -53.20 -27.22 35.46
CA HIS A 162 -53.49 -26.62 36.79
C HIS A 162 -54.82 -27.06 37.42
N VAL A 163 -55.33 -28.26 37.09
CA VAL A 163 -56.59 -28.78 37.69
C VAL A 163 -56.46 -30.14 38.37
N ASN A 164 -55.33 -30.85 38.29
CA ASN A 164 -55.21 -32.17 38.93
C ASN A 164 -53.90 -32.33 39.71
N SER A 165 -53.86 -31.76 40.91
CA SER A 165 -52.84 -32.07 41.91
C SER A 165 -53.44 -32.17 43.31
N PHE A 166 -54.41 -33.07 43.48
CA PHE A 166 -54.76 -33.63 44.79
C PHE A 166 -55.35 -35.02 44.59
N THR A 167 -54.58 -36.08 44.86
CA THR A 167 -54.99 -37.31 45.59
C THR A 167 -53.96 -38.44 45.43
N SER A 168 -53.58 -39.02 46.58
CA SER A 168 -53.15 -40.42 46.81
C SER A 168 -51.77 -40.82 46.28
N ALA A 169 -50.73 -41.02 47.09
CA ALA A 169 -50.54 -41.97 48.19
C ALA A 169 -50.60 -43.46 47.79
N THR A 170 -49.50 -44.14 48.13
CA THR A 170 -49.27 -45.56 48.41
C THR A 170 -49.02 -46.59 47.29
N SER A 171 -47.99 -47.40 47.56
CA SER A 171 -47.64 -48.73 47.00
C SER A 171 -46.80 -48.72 45.71
N ALA A 172 -45.74 -49.49 45.51
CA ALA A 172 -44.83 -50.30 46.31
C ALA A 172 -43.78 -50.83 45.31
N ARG A 173 -42.54 -50.95 45.78
CA ARG A 173 -41.50 -51.93 45.41
C ARG A 173 -41.44 -52.48 43.97
N ASN A 174 -40.32 -52.20 43.29
CA ASN A 174 -39.29 -53.19 42.86
C ASN A 174 -38.29 -52.48 41.92
N LEU A 175 -37.04 -52.28 42.34
CA LEU A 175 -35.89 -53.12 41.96
C LEU A 175 -35.71 -53.24 40.43
N PHE A 176 -34.89 -52.37 39.83
CA PHE A 176 -33.75 -52.77 38.98
C PHE A 176 -32.92 -51.55 38.52
N VAL A 177 -31.64 -51.54 38.84
CA VAL A 177 -30.58 -50.75 38.20
C VAL A 177 -29.53 -51.78 37.80
N PRO A 178 -29.07 -51.83 36.53
CA PRO A 178 -27.81 -51.16 36.24
C PRO A 178 -27.72 -50.50 34.86
N ARG A 179 -27.32 -49.22 34.89
CA ARG A 179 -26.15 -48.64 34.22
C ARG A 179 -25.68 -49.36 32.93
N ALA A 180 -26.14 -48.89 31.78
CA ALA A 180 -25.46 -49.11 30.50
C ALA A 180 -24.56 -47.90 30.19
N SER A 181 -23.28 -48.21 30.05
CA SER A 181 -22.15 -47.36 29.72
C SER A 181 -22.28 -46.65 28.38
N VAL A 182 -21.99 -45.34 28.40
CA VAL A 182 -21.67 -44.53 27.23
C VAL A 182 -20.26 -44.93 26.72
N PRO A 183 -20.08 -45.38 25.47
CA PRO A 183 -18.77 -45.33 24.85
C PRO A 183 -18.58 -43.93 24.27
N THR A 184 -17.90 -43.07 25.04
CA THR A 184 -17.30 -41.85 24.53
C THR A 184 -16.22 -42.27 23.54
N SER A 185 -16.49 -42.10 22.25
CA SER A 185 -15.50 -42.27 21.21
C SER A 185 -14.43 -41.18 21.38
N ALA A 186 -13.37 -41.56 22.07
CA ALA A 186 -12.12 -40.84 22.14
C ALA A 186 -11.59 -40.68 20.71
N ARG A 187 -11.68 -39.45 20.19
CA ARG A 187 -10.85 -39.04 19.07
C ARG A 187 -9.39 -39.09 19.53
N PRO A 188 -8.48 -39.74 18.79
CA PRO A 188 -7.06 -39.65 19.08
C PRO A 188 -6.63 -38.21 18.82
N ASN A 189 -6.32 -37.49 19.89
CA ASN A 189 -5.63 -36.22 19.84
C ASN A 189 -4.21 -36.53 19.37
N LEU A 190 -3.87 -36.13 18.14
CA LEU A 190 -2.50 -36.12 17.66
C LEU A 190 -1.70 -35.13 18.52
N THR A 191 -1.19 -35.63 19.64
CA THR A 191 -0.11 -34.98 20.37
C THR A 191 1.14 -35.09 19.51
N TRP A 192 1.35 -34.08 18.67
CA TRP A 192 2.70 -33.70 18.30
C TRP A 192 3.40 -33.31 19.60
N THR A 193 4.23 -34.20 20.12
CA THR A 193 5.25 -33.87 21.09
C THR A 193 6.23 -32.90 20.41
N GLU A 194 5.92 -31.61 20.50
CA GLU A 194 6.89 -30.59 20.17
C GLU A 194 8.11 -30.76 21.11
N PRO A 195 9.33 -30.73 20.57
CA PRO A 195 10.52 -30.74 21.39
C PRO A 195 10.49 -29.51 22.29
N ASN A 196 10.54 -29.77 23.60
CA ASN A 196 10.62 -28.82 24.70
C ASN A 196 11.78 -27.84 24.48
N ARG A 197 11.53 -26.78 23.71
CA ARG A 197 12.34 -25.58 23.71
C ARG A 197 11.77 -24.73 24.83
N SER A 198 12.56 -24.59 25.88
CA SER A 198 12.44 -23.55 26.92
C SER A 198 12.42 -22.16 26.27
N ARG A 199 11.31 -21.81 25.64
CA ARG A 199 11.04 -20.48 25.12
C ARG A 199 10.61 -19.63 26.29
N SER A 200 11.40 -18.60 26.56
CA SER A 200 11.02 -17.51 27.43
C SER A 200 9.61 -17.01 27.06
N PRO A 201 8.78 -16.67 28.05
CA PRO A 201 7.42 -16.19 27.80
C PRO A 201 7.47 -14.96 26.90
N THR A 202 6.74 -15.01 25.78
CA THR A 202 6.67 -13.90 24.82
C THR A 202 6.01 -12.70 25.51
N THR A 203 6.75 -11.59 25.62
CA THR A 203 6.27 -10.33 26.18
C THR A 203 5.74 -9.42 25.08
N CYS A 204 4.66 -8.70 25.37
CA CYS A 204 4.13 -7.69 24.47
C CYS A 204 5.08 -6.49 24.41
N PHE A 205 5.56 -6.11 23.22
CA PHE A 205 6.52 -5.01 23.05
C PHE A 205 6.03 -3.62 23.51
N ARG A 206 4.71 -3.40 23.60
CA ARG A 206 4.16 -2.08 23.97
C ARG A 206 3.92 -1.90 25.47
N CYS A 207 3.51 -2.97 26.16
CA CYS A 207 3.18 -2.89 27.59
C CYS A 207 4.11 -3.73 28.48
N GLY A 208 5.01 -4.52 27.90
CA GLY A 208 5.95 -5.38 28.62
C GLY A 208 5.31 -6.59 29.32
N GLN A 209 3.99 -6.75 29.26
CA GLN A 209 3.27 -7.84 29.93
C GLN A 209 3.54 -9.19 29.22
N PRO A 210 3.85 -10.28 29.97
CA PRO A 210 4.03 -11.61 29.41
C PRO A 210 2.67 -12.24 29.05
N GLY A 211 2.65 -13.07 28.00
CA GLY A 211 1.53 -13.99 27.75
C GLY A 211 0.48 -13.53 26.74
N TYR A 212 0.64 -12.38 26.06
CA TYR A 212 -0.25 -12.01 24.96
C TYR A 212 0.42 -11.16 23.87
N ILE A 213 -0.11 -11.27 22.65
CA ILE A 213 0.21 -10.41 21.50
C ILE A 213 -1.11 -9.76 21.08
N ALA A 214 -1.20 -8.42 21.12
CA ALA A 214 -2.41 -7.71 20.73
C ALA A 214 -2.75 -7.98 19.25
N ARG A 215 -4.05 -8.15 18.93
CA ARG A 215 -4.53 -8.32 17.54
C ARG A 215 -4.15 -7.10 16.71
N GLY A 216 -3.44 -7.33 15.61
CA GLY A 216 -2.96 -6.29 14.68
C GLY A 216 -1.43 -6.17 14.55
N TYR A 217 -0.65 -6.92 15.33
CA TYR A 217 0.82 -6.85 15.29
C TYR A 217 1.45 -8.10 14.68
N ARG A 218 2.39 -7.90 13.75
CA ARG A 218 3.32 -8.95 13.30
C ARG A 218 4.54 -8.94 14.22
N ASN A 219 4.79 -10.04 14.92
CA ASN A 219 6.07 -10.29 15.59
C ASN A 219 7.15 -10.52 14.51
N GLN A 220 7.68 -9.44 13.94
CA GLN A 220 8.92 -9.54 13.18
C GLN A 220 10.07 -9.53 14.18
N PRO A 221 10.89 -10.59 14.27
CA PRO A 221 12.14 -10.50 15.01
C PRO A 221 12.99 -9.43 14.31
N MET A 222 13.19 -8.29 14.98
CA MET A 222 14.22 -7.34 14.56
C MET A 222 15.53 -8.11 14.47
N ARG A 223 16.11 -8.19 13.26
CA ARG A 223 17.49 -8.63 13.06
C ARG A 223 18.41 -7.58 13.68
N SER A 224 18.51 -7.55 15.01
CA SER A 224 19.53 -6.78 15.71
C SER A 224 20.84 -7.57 15.68
N LYS A 225 21.51 -7.53 14.53
CA LYS A 225 22.96 -7.77 14.42
C LYS A 225 23.44 -7.14 13.11
N PRO A 226 24.24 -6.06 13.14
CA PRO A 226 25.02 -5.68 11.99
C PRO A 226 26.03 -6.79 11.74
N LEU A 227 26.03 -7.36 10.54
CA LEU A 227 27.15 -8.16 10.07
C LEU A 227 28.35 -7.20 9.95
N ASN A 228 29.34 -7.36 10.84
CA ASN A 228 30.71 -6.81 10.79
C ASN A 228 31.07 -6.29 9.37
N SER A 229 31.35 -5.01 9.11
CA SER A 229 32.36 -4.13 9.74
C SER A 229 33.63 -4.87 10.17
N ASN A 230 34.50 -5.12 9.19
CA ASN A 230 35.96 -5.07 9.34
C ASN A 230 36.57 -5.06 7.93
N ARG A 231 36.82 -3.86 7.40
CA ARG A 231 37.79 -3.67 6.32
C ARG A 231 38.65 -2.47 6.70
N PRO A 232 39.98 -2.63 6.86
CA PRO A 232 40.86 -1.51 7.13
C PRO A 232 40.89 -0.59 5.91
N VAL A 233 40.83 0.71 6.17
CA VAL A 233 41.11 1.77 5.21
C VAL A 233 42.63 1.88 5.13
N GLU A 234 43.23 1.45 4.01
CA GLU A 234 44.57 1.91 3.67
C GLU A 234 44.47 3.29 3.02
N GLU A 235 45.20 4.21 3.62
CA GLU A 235 45.41 5.59 3.21
C GLU A 235 46.12 5.64 1.86
N GLY A 236 45.42 6.09 0.82
CA GLY A 236 45.98 6.47 -0.47
C GLY A 236 45.93 7.98 -0.66
N ASN A 237 46.92 8.66 -0.12
CA ASN A 237 47.15 10.10 -0.20
C ASN A 237 47.28 10.59 -1.68
N PRO A 238 46.57 11.64 -2.12
CA PRO A 238 46.75 12.26 -3.43
C PRO A 238 47.58 13.56 -3.31
N GLN A 239 48.73 13.66 -3.99
CA GLN A 239 49.26 14.90 -4.57
C GLN A 239 50.72 14.72 -5.03
N ALA A 240 50.97 14.86 -6.33
CA ALA A 240 52.06 15.66 -6.93
C ALA A 240 52.38 15.15 -8.35
N ALA A 241 51.75 15.73 -9.37
CA ALA A 241 52.34 15.83 -10.71
C ALA A 241 51.67 16.98 -11.47
N THR A 242 52.24 18.18 -11.43
CA THR A 242 53.13 18.79 -12.45
C THR A 242 52.36 19.69 -13.41
N ARG A 243 52.56 21.00 -13.24
CA ARG A 243 52.08 22.08 -14.13
C ARG A 243 52.80 21.99 -15.48
N PRO A 244 52.14 22.21 -16.63
CA PRO A 244 52.84 22.53 -17.86
C PRO A 244 53.21 24.02 -17.88
N ALA A 245 54.49 24.28 -18.13
CA ALA A 245 55.04 25.62 -18.32
C ALA A 245 54.67 26.18 -19.70
N LEU A 246 54.32 27.47 -19.70
CA LEU A 246 54.15 28.31 -20.88
C LEU A 246 55.52 28.69 -21.45
N SER A 247 55.76 28.35 -22.72
CA SER A 247 56.81 28.94 -23.58
C SER A 247 56.34 28.79 -25.04
N GLY A 248 56.38 29.77 -25.93
CA GLY A 248 56.77 31.16 -25.85
C GLY A 248 56.30 31.88 -27.12
N HIS A 249 56.17 33.20 -27.03
CA HIS A 249 56.03 34.08 -28.18
C HIS A 249 57.43 34.49 -28.67
N ARG A 250 57.70 34.24 -29.95
CA ARG A 250 58.63 35.02 -30.78
C ARG A 250 57.95 35.28 -32.12
N ARG A 251 57.58 36.54 -32.35
CA ARG A 251 57.74 37.25 -33.61
C ARG A 251 58.02 38.71 -33.28
#